data_AF-A0A1I5VZS3-F1
#
_entry.id   AF-A0A1I5VZS3-F1
#
_cell.length_a   1.000
_cell.length_b   1.000
_cell.length_c   1.000
_cell.angle_alpha   90.00
_cell.angle_beta   90.00
_cell.angle_gamma   90.00
#
_symmetry.space_group_name_H-M   'P 1'
#
loop_
_entity.id
_entity.type
_entity.pdbx_description
1 polymer ?
#
loop_
_entity_poly.entity_id
_entity_poly.type
_entity_poly.pdbx_seq_one_letter_code
_entity_poly.pdbx_strand_id
1 'polypeptide(L)'
;MKMNRRNALALGATSLAAPLLAAKSTPVAAKSYGPTDGKEIFPGVRLVERGTRDSRIKGYNKIVMEDVVYQPKGTSPLGDVMADDMVCTVTEGELEVTA
;
A
#
# COMPACT_ATOMS: atom_id res chain seq x y z
N MET A 1 -13.96 51.37 -18.42
CA MET A 1 -13.34 50.11 -18.91
C MET A 1 -14.46 49.23 -19.47
N LYS A 2 -14.62 49.13 -20.81
CA LYS A 2 -15.70 48.33 -21.44
C LYS A 2 -15.24 46.88 -21.58
N MET A 3 -15.80 45.98 -20.78
CA MET A 3 -15.51 44.55 -20.85
C MET A 3 -16.21 43.93 -22.08
N ASN A 4 -15.43 43.38 -23.00
CA ASN A 4 -15.93 42.77 -24.23
C ASN A 4 -16.48 41.36 -23.95
N ARG A 5 -17.62 40.98 -24.56
CA ARG A 5 -18.30 39.69 -24.35
C ARG A 5 -17.39 38.47 -24.62
N ARG A 6 -16.41 38.63 -25.52
CA ARG A 6 -15.38 37.61 -25.81
C ARG A 6 -14.43 37.36 -24.64
N ASN A 7 -14.14 38.38 -23.81
CA ASN A 7 -13.26 38.22 -22.65
C ASN A 7 -13.99 37.56 -21.48
N ALA A 8 -15.31 37.75 -21.36
CA ALA A 8 -16.11 37.08 -20.33
C ALA A 8 -16.15 35.56 -20.50
N LEU A 9 -16.15 35.06 -21.76
CA LEU A 9 -16.15 33.63 -22.05
C LEU A 9 -14.78 32.97 -21.75
N ALA A 10 -13.68 33.68 -22.00
CA ALA A 10 -12.33 33.21 -21.71
C ALA A 10 -12.07 33.06 -20.20
N LEU A 11 -12.65 33.95 -19.38
CA LEU A 11 -12.60 33.87 -17.91
C LEU A 11 -13.54 32.79 -17.33
N GLY A 12 -14.62 32.44 -18.03
CA GLY A 12 -15.54 31.37 -17.62
C GLY A 12 -15.08 29.96 -17.99
N ALA A 13 -14.29 29.81 -19.06
CA ALA A 13 -13.76 28.50 -19.48
C ALA A 13 -12.65 27.97 -18.55
N THR A 14 -11.88 28.86 -17.91
CA THR A 14 -10.82 28.47 -16.97
C THR A 14 -11.35 28.06 -15.59
N SER A 15 -12.54 28.51 -15.19
CA SER A 15 -13.12 28.17 -13.87
C SER A 15 -13.72 26.76 -13.81
N LEU A 16 -14.12 26.18 -14.95
CA LEU A 16 -14.68 24.83 -15.02
C LEU A 16 -13.61 23.72 -15.08
N ALA A 17 -12.37 24.04 -15.46
CA ALA A 17 -11.26 23.07 -15.49
C ALA A 17 -10.45 23.01 -14.19
N ALA A 18 -10.59 24.02 -13.32
CA ALA A 18 -9.89 24.09 -12.04
C ALA A 18 -10.16 22.92 -11.06
N PRO A 19 -11.38 22.32 -10.97
CA PRO A 19 -11.64 21.26 -9.99
C PRO A 19 -10.91 19.96 -10.33
N LEU A 20 -10.65 19.69 -11.62
CA LEU A 20 -9.99 18.47 -12.08
C LEU A 20 -8.48 18.48 -11.82
N LEU A 21 -7.86 19.66 -11.78
CA LEU A 21 -6.45 19.84 -11.40
C LEU A 21 -6.25 19.98 -9.88
N ALA A 22 -7.31 20.37 -9.16
CA ALA A 22 -7.31 20.49 -7.69
C ALA A 22 -7.66 19.18 -6.98
N ALA A 23 -8.18 18.17 -7.69
CA ALA A 23 -8.33 16.81 -7.19
C ALA A 23 -6.96 16.13 -7.06
N LYS A 24 -6.13 16.63 -6.14
CA LYS A 24 -4.98 15.90 -5.62
C LYS A 24 -5.55 14.61 -5.03
N SER A 25 -5.19 13.48 -5.62
CA SER A 25 -5.36 12.18 -4.96
C SER A 25 -4.71 12.34 -3.58
N THR A 26 -5.51 12.32 -2.51
CA THR A 26 -4.93 12.17 -1.18
C THR A 26 -4.18 10.85 -1.21
N PRO A 27 -2.84 10.84 -1.08
CA PRO A 27 -2.15 9.59 -0.87
C PRO A 27 -2.81 8.97 0.35
N VAL A 28 -3.36 7.78 0.18
CA VAL A 28 -3.77 6.97 1.31
C VAL A 28 -2.48 6.78 2.09
N ALA A 29 -2.33 7.49 3.21
CA ALA A 29 -1.26 7.21 4.13
C ALA A 29 -1.34 5.72 4.42
N ALA A 30 -0.23 5.00 4.22
CA ALA A 30 -0.16 3.62 4.63
C ALA A 30 -0.64 3.59 6.08
N LYS A 31 -1.79 2.93 6.31
CA LYS A 31 -2.37 2.89 7.64
C LYS A 31 -1.40 2.04 8.45
N SER A 32 -0.54 2.69 9.24
CA SER A 32 0.35 1.99 10.13
C SER A 32 -0.50 1.09 11.01
N TYR A 33 -0.15 -0.20 11.03
CA TYR A 33 -0.84 -1.17 11.86
C TYR A 33 -0.82 -0.70 13.31
N GLY A 34 -1.97 -0.75 13.96
CA GLY A 34 -2.08 -0.50 15.39
C GLY A 34 -1.23 -1.49 16.19
N PRO A 35 -0.93 -1.20 17.46
CA PRO A 35 -0.07 -2.04 18.29
C PRO A 35 -0.62 -3.47 18.51
N THR A 36 -1.91 -3.68 18.28
CA THR A 36 -2.63 -4.94 18.48
C THR A 36 -3.13 -5.60 17.20
N ASP A 37 -2.87 -5.00 16.02
CA ASP A 37 -3.34 -5.56 14.75
C ASP A 37 -2.59 -6.86 14.40
N GLY A 38 -3.29 -7.82 13.81
CA GLY A 38 -2.70 -9.10 13.42
C GLY A 38 -2.38 -10.04 14.59
N LYS A 39 -1.80 -11.18 14.26
CA LYS A 39 -1.46 -12.26 15.19
C LYS A 39 0.05 -12.32 15.38
N GLU A 40 0.52 -12.36 16.62
CA GLU A 40 1.94 -12.59 16.89
C GLU A 40 2.32 -14.03 16.49
N ILE A 41 3.34 -14.15 15.63
CA ILE A 41 3.84 -15.43 15.09
C ILE A 41 5.27 -15.72 15.54
N PHE A 42 6.04 -14.68 15.87
CA PHE A 42 7.32 -14.73 16.54
C PHE A 42 7.43 -13.55 17.51
N PRO A 43 8.34 -13.57 18.50
CA PRO A 43 8.53 -12.44 19.40
C PRO A 43 8.76 -11.12 18.64
N GLY A 44 7.82 -10.19 18.77
CA GLY A 44 7.87 -8.90 18.08
C GLY A 44 7.59 -8.95 16.58
N VAL A 45 7.06 -10.06 16.06
CA VAL A 45 6.67 -10.22 14.65
C VAL A 45 5.19 -10.63 14.58
N ARG A 46 4.40 -9.83 13.87
CA ARG A 46 2.96 -10.06 13.71
C ARG A 46 2.61 -10.27 12.26
N LEU A 47 1.62 -11.12 12.01
CA LEU A 47 1.07 -11.39 10.70
C LEU A 47 -0.33 -10.82 10.60
N VAL A 48 -0.58 -10.03 9.56
CA VAL A 48 -1.88 -9.44 9.24
C VAL A 48 -2.37 -10.01 7.92
N GLU A 49 -3.37 -10.89 7.99
CA GLU A 49 -3.98 -11.46 6.80
C GLU A 49 -4.78 -10.39 6.03
N ARG A 50 -4.48 -10.21 4.75
CA ARG A 50 -5.18 -9.27 3.86
C ARG A 50 -6.25 -9.97 3.02
N GLY A 51 -6.07 -11.26 2.76
CA GLY A 51 -7.05 -12.12 2.12
C GLY A 51 -6.44 -13.02 1.05
N THR A 52 -7.30 -13.82 0.42
CA THR A 52 -6.91 -14.82 -0.58
C THR A 52 -7.61 -14.54 -1.90
N ARG A 53 -6.88 -14.71 -3.02
CA ARG A 53 -7.42 -14.55 -4.37
C ARG A 53 -6.92 -15.63 -5.32
N ASP A 54 -7.57 -15.77 -6.47
CA ASP A 54 -7.07 -16.64 -7.54
C ASP A 54 -5.75 -16.12 -8.11
N SER A 55 -4.84 -17.05 -8.39
CA SER A 55 -3.60 -16.74 -9.07
C SER A 55 -3.83 -16.59 -10.57
N ARG A 56 -3.10 -15.64 -11.16
CA ARG A 56 -2.97 -15.54 -12.63
C ARG A 56 -1.66 -16.13 -13.13
N ILE A 57 -0.80 -16.59 -12.21
CA ILE A 57 0.50 -17.18 -12.51
C ILE A 57 0.28 -18.67 -12.79
N LYS A 58 0.70 -19.13 -13.96
CA LYS A 58 0.60 -20.54 -14.33
C LYS A 58 1.34 -21.40 -13.31
N GLY A 59 0.68 -22.44 -12.79
CA GLY A 59 1.25 -23.35 -11.79
C GLY A 59 0.77 -23.10 -10.36
N TYR A 60 0.19 -21.92 -10.08
CA TYR A 60 -0.36 -21.60 -8.77
C TYR A 60 -1.88 -21.53 -8.83
N ASN A 61 -2.56 -22.04 -7.79
CA ASN A 61 -4.02 -21.97 -7.68
C ASN A 61 -4.47 -20.64 -7.04
N LYS A 62 -3.90 -20.35 -5.87
CA LYS A 62 -4.25 -19.19 -5.05
C LYS A 62 -3.03 -18.32 -4.76
N ILE A 63 -3.29 -17.08 -4.41
CA ILE A 63 -2.33 -16.16 -3.81
C ILE A 63 -2.92 -15.73 -2.47
N VAL A 64 -2.18 -15.98 -1.40
CA VAL A 64 -2.45 -15.42 -0.07
C VAL A 64 -1.71 -14.09 0.02
N MET A 65 -2.42 -13.06 0.46
CA MET A 65 -1.86 -11.74 0.71
C MET A 65 -1.81 -11.53 2.22
N GLU A 66 -0.63 -11.25 2.72
CA GLU A 66 -0.35 -11.02 4.13
C GLU A 66 0.68 -9.92 4.29
N ASP A 67 0.56 -9.15 5.36
CA ASP A 67 1.58 -8.19 5.77
C ASP A 67 2.24 -8.70 7.05
N VAL A 68 3.56 -8.81 7.03
CA VAL A 68 4.35 -9.20 8.21
C VAL A 68 4.96 -7.95 8.82
N VAL A 69 4.56 -7.64 10.05
CA VAL A 69 4.96 -6.45 10.80
C VAL A 69 6.03 -6.82 11.81
N TYR A 70 7.26 -6.38 11.53
CA TYR A 70 8.39 -6.50 12.44
C TYR A 70 8.45 -5.27 13.34
N GLN A 71 8.35 -5.49 14.65
CA GLN A 71 8.68 -4.47 15.65
C GLN A 71 10.20 -4.34 15.76
N PRO A 72 10.73 -3.21 16.29
CA PRO A 72 12.16 -3.08 16.53
C PRO A 72 12.71 -4.27 17.32
N LYS A 73 13.81 -4.87 16.84
CA LYS A 73 14.44 -6.10 17.36
C LYS A 73 13.62 -7.39 17.20
N GLY A 74 12.45 -7.34 16.57
CA GLY A 74 11.70 -8.52 16.17
C GLY A 74 12.48 -9.32 15.13
N THR A 75 12.47 -10.64 15.26
CA THR A 75 13.19 -11.54 14.37
C THR A 75 12.38 -12.79 14.11
N SER A 76 12.48 -13.31 12.90
CA SER A 76 11.95 -14.60 12.49
C SER A 76 13.12 -15.49 12.07
N PRO A 77 13.14 -16.79 12.44
CA PRO A 77 14.20 -17.69 12.02
C PRO A 77 14.24 -17.83 10.50
N LEU A 78 15.45 -18.02 9.94
CA LEU A 78 15.63 -18.44 8.55
C LEU A 78 15.24 -19.92 8.40
N GLY A 79 14.63 -20.31 7.28
CA GLY A 79 14.37 -21.71 6.94
C GLY A 79 12.89 -22.06 6.76
N ASP A 80 12.46 -23.24 7.27
CA ASP A 80 11.18 -23.95 7.09
C ASP A 80 9.87 -23.14 7.30
N VAL A 81 9.99 -21.85 7.61
CA VAL A 81 8.89 -20.88 7.73
C VAL A 81 8.30 -20.45 6.39
N MET A 82 9.04 -20.58 5.28
CA MET A 82 8.57 -20.20 3.94
C MET A 82 8.20 -21.44 3.12
N ALA A 83 7.07 -22.06 3.43
CA ALA A 83 6.62 -23.29 2.75
C ALA A 83 6.11 -23.05 1.31
N ASP A 84 5.64 -21.84 1.03
CA ASP A 84 5.14 -21.40 -0.27
C ASP A 84 6.12 -20.43 -0.93
N ASP A 85 6.13 -20.40 -2.27
CA ASP A 85 6.89 -19.38 -3.01
C ASP A 85 6.30 -17.99 -2.75
N MET A 86 7.13 -17.07 -2.27
CA MET A 86 6.70 -15.73 -1.86
C MET A 86 7.45 -14.62 -2.57
N VAL A 87 6.75 -13.51 -2.76
CA VAL A 87 7.34 -12.23 -3.18
C VAL A 87 7.08 -11.23 -2.06
N CYS A 88 8.14 -10.90 -1.33
CA CYS A 88 8.07 -9.95 -0.22
C CYS A 88 8.48 -8.55 -0.70
N THR A 89 7.80 -7.53 -0.22
CA THR A 89 8.18 -6.13 -0.44
C THR A 89 8.16 -5.41 0.90
N VAL A 90 9.27 -4.77 1.26
CA VAL A 90 9.33 -3.90 2.44
C VAL A 90 8.65 -2.59 2.08
N THR A 91 7.44 -2.38 2.59
CA THR A 91 6.65 -1.17 2.30
C THR A 91 7.07 0.01 3.18
N GLU A 92 7.63 -0.25 4.37
CA GLU A 92 8.08 0.74 5.35
C GLU A 92 9.29 0.24 6.15
N GLY A 93 10.18 1.14 6.55
CA GLY A 93 11.35 0.82 7.38
C GLY A 93 12.48 0.13 6.63
N GLU A 94 13.28 -0.64 7.36
CA GLU A 94 14.42 -1.40 6.85
C GLU A 94 14.40 -2.80 7.47
N LEU A 95 14.64 -3.82 6.64
CA LEU A 95 14.70 -5.21 7.05
C LEU A 95 16.00 -5.82 6.51
N GLU A 96 16.81 -6.38 7.39
CA GLU A 96 17.96 -7.20 7.00
C GLU A 96 17.48 -8.62 6.66
N VAL A 97 17.78 -9.08 5.45
CA VAL A 97 17.51 -10.45 5.02
C VAL A 97 18.84 -11.19 4.89
N THR A 98 19.01 -12.22 5.71
CA THR A 98 20.20 -13.07 5.74
C THR A 98 19.93 -14.41 5.07
N ALA A 99 20.98 -15.06 4.56
CA ALA A 99 20.91 -16.34 3.84
C ALA A 99 21.60 -17.44 4.65
#